data_AF-A0A842UAE5-F1
#
_entry.id   AF-A0A842UAE5-F1
#
_cell.length_a   1.000
_cell.length_b   1.000
_cell.length_c   1.000
_cell.angle_alpha   90.00
_cell.angle_beta   90.00
_cell.angle_gamma   90.00
#
_symmetry.space_group_name_H-M   'P 1'
#
loop_
_entity.id
_entity.type
_entity.pdbx_description
1 polymer ?
#
loop_
_entity_poly.entity_id
_entity_poly.type
_entity_poly.pdbx_seq_one_letter_code
_entity_poly.pdbx_strand_id
1 'polypeptide(L)'
;MEENNNLLLGISGSPRKQGTETAVLYALDYASKKFGFETEFWTVRAKKINFCIHCDYCIREKKGCIHKDDLMEVYDKLRAAKFLLFGTPVFQGNLSAQLKAVIDRC
;
A
#
# COMPACT_ATOMS: atom_id res chain seq x y z
N MET A 1 20.41 17.86 5.28
CA MET A 1 19.60 17.55 6.46
C MET A 1 18.56 16.55 5.99
N GLU A 2 18.77 15.26 6.22
CA GLU A 2 17.70 14.28 5.99
C GLU A 2 16.62 14.56 7.03
N GLU A 3 15.47 15.09 6.60
CA GLU A 3 14.29 15.11 7.44
C GLU A 3 14.03 13.68 7.90
N ASN A 4 14.00 13.46 9.21
CA ASN A 4 13.60 12.20 9.82
C ASN A 4 12.12 11.98 9.52
N ASN A 5 11.79 11.59 8.28
CA ASN A 5 10.43 11.25 7.93
C ASN A 5 10.15 9.83 8.42
N ASN A 6 9.73 9.72 9.69
CA ASN A 6 9.22 8.48 10.28
C ASN A 6 7.78 8.25 9.81
N LEU A 7 7.53 8.35 8.50
CA LEU A 7 6.24 8.05 7.89
C LEU A 7 6.03 6.53 7.83
N LEU A 8 4.97 6.08 8.50
CA LEU A 8 4.43 4.72 8.42
C LEU A 8 3.16 4.74 7.55
N LEU A 9 3.25 4.16 6.37
CA LEU A 9 2.11 4.02 5.46
C LEU A 9 1.42 2.67 5.68
N GLY A 10 0.16 2.71 6.11
CA GLY A 10 -0.71 1.55 6.23
C GLY A 10 -1.52 1.32 4.97
N ILE A 11 -1.44 0.10 4.41
CA ILE A 11 -2.17 -0.31 3.21
C ILE A 11 -3.13 -1.44 3.56
N SER A 12 -4.43 -1.20 3.36
CA SER A 12 -5.46 -2.24 3.48
C SER A 12 -5.76 -2.89 2.14
N GLY A 13 -5.52 -4.19 2.05
CA GLY A 13 -5.90 -5.09 0.95
C GLY A 13 -7.35 -5.55 0.99
N SER A 14 -8.16 -5.08 1.94
CA SER A 14 -9.55 -5.51 2.06
C SER A 14 -10.45 -4.85 1.00
N PRO A 15 -11.27 -5.63 0.26
CA PRO A 15 -12.31 -5.05 -0.59
C PRO A 15 -13.53 -4.57 0.23
N ARG A 16 -13.60 -4.87 1.52
CA ARG A 16 -14.71 -4.54 2.42
C ARG A 16 -14.28 -3.49 3.45
N LYS A 17 -15.24 -2.68 3.92
CA LYS A 17 -15.05 -1.81 5.09
C LYS A 17 -14.89 -2.67 6.35
N GLN A 18 -14.33 -2.06 7.40
CA GLN A 18 -14.11 -2.70 8.70
C GLN A 18 -13.15 -3.91 8.63
N GLY A 19 -13.08 -4.70 9.70
CA GLY A 19 -12.23 -5.89 9.77
C GLY A 19 -10.76 -5.53 9.60
N THR A 20 -10.14 -5.99 8.50
CA THR A 20 -8.75 -5.67 8.16
C THR A 20 -8.50 -4.15 8.08
N GLU A 21 -9.44 -3.37 7.54
CA GLU A 21 -9.31 -1.91 7.50
C GLU A 21 -9.19 -1.33 8.92
N THR A 22 -10.06 -1.76 9.83
CA THR A 22 -10.03 -1.34 11.24
C THR A 22 -8.74 -1.76 11.93
N ALA A 23 -8.24 -2.97 11.65
CA ALA A 23 -6.98 -3.45 12.25
C ALA A 23 -5.77 -2.60 11.81
N VAL A 24 -5.70 -2.22 10.53
CA VAL A 24 -4.65 -1.33 10.02
C VAL A 24 -4.76 0.05 10.65
N LEU A 25 -5.96 0.64 10.66
CA LEU A 25 -6.18 1.96 11.27
C LEU A 25 -5.82 1.99 12.75
N TYR A 26 -6.18 0.93 13.50
CA TYR A 26 -5.81 0.79 14.91
C TYR A 26 -4.29 0.73 15.10
N ALA A 27 -3.59 -0.06 14.29
CA ALA A 27 -2.14 -0.18 14.39
C ALA A 27 -1.43 1.14 14.04
N LEU A 28 -1.92 1.88 13.05
CA LEU A 28 -1.42 3.23 12.72
C LEU A 28 -1.64 4.20 13.88
N ASP A 29 -2.85 4.25 14.45
CA ASP A 29 -3.16 5.11 15.59
C ASP A 29 -2.27 4.80 16.80
N TYR A 30 -2.08 3.51 17.10
CA TYR A 30 -1.18 3.06 18.17
C TYR A 30 0.28 3.47 17.89
N ALA A 31 0.76 3.29 16.66
CA ALA A 31 2.12 3.66 16.29
C ALA A 31 2.36 5.17 16.46
N SER A 32 1.41 5.98 16.01
CA SER A 32 1.47 7.44 16.15
C SER A 32 1.48 7.85 17.63
N LYS A 33 0.52 7.37 18.43
CA LYS A 33 0.39 7.77 19.84
C LYS A 33 1.55 7.31 20.72
N LYS A 34 2.06 6.10 20.49
CA LYS A 34 3.07 5.51 21.38
C LYS A 34 4.50 5.81 20.98
N PHE A 35 4.77 5.94 19.69
CA PHE A 35 6.13 6.08 19.17
C PHE A 35 6.34 7.35 18.34
N GLY A 36 5.30 8.16 18.14
CA GLY A 36 5.41 9.44 17.43
C GLY A 36 5.59 9.30 15.91
N PHE A 37 5.14 8.19 15.30
CA PHE A 37 5.14 8.07 13.84
C PHE A 37 4.15 9.05 13.20
N GLU A 38 4.56 9.65 12.09
CA GLU A 38 3.63 10.20 11.11
C GLU A 38 2.97 9.01 10.40
N THR A 39 1.65 9.02 10.25
CA THR A 39 0.93 7.89 9.69
C THR A 39 0.01 8.30 8.57
N GLU A 40 0.01 7.48 7.52
CA GLU A 40 -0.93 7.60 6.41
C GLU A 40 -1.64 6.28 6.18
N PHE A 41 -2.87 6.35 5.67
CA PHE A 41 -3.68 5.19 5.34
C PHE A 41 -4.09 5.21 3.87
N TRP A 42 -4.02 4.05 3.22
CA TRP A 42 -4.54 3.82 1.88
C TRP A 42 -5.20 2.45 1.78
N THR A 43 -6.22 2.32 0.92
CA THR A 43 -7.00 1.08 0.78
C THR A 43 -7.21 0.73 -0.68
N VAL A 44 -7.17 -0.56 -1.01
CA VAL A 44 -7.52 -1.10 -2.34
C VAL A 44 -9.03 -1.04 -2.61
N ARG A 45 -9.84 -0.79 -1.58
CA ARG A 45 -11.29 -0.81 -1.69
C ARG A 45 -11.77 0.21 -2.71
N ALA A 46 -12.67 -0.22 -3.60
CA ALA A 46 -13.27 0.59 -4.65
C ALA A 46 -12.25 1.20 -5.63
N LYS A 47 -11.05 0.59 -5.74
CA LYS A 47 -10.02 0.96 -6.70
C LYS A 47 -9.88 -0.09 -7.80
N LYS A 48 -9.62 0.38 -9.01
CA LYS A 48 -9.21 -0.44 -10.14
C LYS A 48 -7.69 -0.53 -10.14
N ILE A 49 -7.17 -1.72 -9.88
CA ILE A 49 -5.74 -2.00 -9.85
C ILE A 49 -5.50 -3.21 -10.74
N ASN A 50 -4.84 -3.01 -11.87
CA ASN A 50 -4.39 -4.11 -12.73
C ASN A 50 -3.21 -4.84 -12.07
N PHE A 51 -3.02 -6.12 -12.39
CA PHE A 51 -1.88 -6.90 -11.93
C PHE A 51 -0.67 -6.70 -12.85
N CYS A 52 0.53 -7.01 -12.35
CA CYS A 52 1.73 -7.01 -13.19
C CYS A 52 1.64 -8.10 -14.25
N ILE A 53 1.82 -7.72 -15.52
CA ILE A 53 1.81 -8.63 -16.67
C ILE A 53 3.21 -8.98 -17.20
N HIS A 54 4.26 -8.65 -16.43
CA HIS A 54 5.66 -8.89 -16.82
C HIS A 54 6.05 -8.30 -18.19
N CYS A 55 5.54 -7.11 -18.53
CA CYS A 55 5.81 -6.47 -19.82
C CYS A 55 7.17 -5.74 -19.89
N ASP A 56 7.92 -5.68 -18.79
CA ASP A 56 9.21 -5.02 -18.60
C ASP A 56 9.28 -3.54 -19.00
N TYR A 57 8.13 -2.87 -19.16
CA TYR A 57 8.09 -1.44 -19.49
C TYR A 57 8.82 -0.59 -18.44
N CYS A 58 8.60 -0.86 -17.15
CA CYS A 58 9.26 -0.12 -16.07
C CYS A 58 10.79 -0.26 -16.10
N ILE A 59 11.29 -1.44 -16.49
CA ILE A 59 12.73 -1.73 -16.60
C ILE A 59 13.32 -1.05 -17.84
N ARG A 60 12.70 -1.24 -19.02
CA ARG A 60 13.20 -0.69 -20.29
C ARG A 60 13.20 0.83 -20.30
N GLU A 61 12.12 1.44 -19.84
CA GLU A 61 11.93 2.88 -19.88
C GLU A 61 12.49 3.60 -18.65
N LYS A 62 12.91 2.85 -17.61
CA LYS A 62 13.33 3.38 -16.30
C LYS A 62 12.31 4.36 -15.71
N LYS A 63 11.02 4.00 -15.84
CA LYS A 63 9.84 4.77 -15.40
C LYS A 63 8.91 3.87 -14.58
N GLY A 64 7.86 4.46 -14.04
CA GLY A 64 6.77 3.71 -13.40
C GLY A 64 6.07 2.73 -14.34
N CYS A 65 5.20 1.90 -13.77
CA CYS A 65 4.39 0.93 -14.52
C CYS A 65 3.59 1.60 -15.65
N ILE A 66 3.38 0.89 -16.77
CA ILE A 66 2.59 1.38 -17.92
C ILE A 66 1.09 1.53 -17.60
N HIS A 67 0.60 0.78 -16.61
CA HIS A 67 -0.79 0.84 -16.19
C HIS A 67 -1.11 2.19 -15.55
N LYS A 68 -2.02 2.94 -16.18
CA LYS A 68 -2.58 4.19 -15.66
C LYS A 68 -3.89 3.89 -14.92
N ASP A 69 -3.75 3.48 -13.67
CA ASP A 69 -4.89 3.11 -12.81
C ASP A 69 -4.69 3.65 -11.39
N ASP A 70 -5.60 3.29 -10.48
CA ASP A 70 -5.70 3.93 -9.16
C ASP A 70 -4.51 3.63 -8.23
N LEU A 71 -3.62 2.71 -8.62
CA LEU A 71 -2.36 2.50 -7.93
C LEU A 71 -1.44 3.73 -8.02
N MET A 72 -1.61 4.57 -9.04
CA MET A 72 -0.78 5.77 -9.19
C MET A 72 -0.90 6.73 -8.00
N GLU A 73 -2.07 6.76 -7.35
CA GLU A 73 -2.34 7.63 -6.19
C GLU A 73 -1.46 7.33 -4.97
N VAL A 74 -0.89 6.12 -4.88
CA VAL A 74 -0.10 5.70 -3.71
C VAL A 74 1.40 5.65 -4.01
N TYR A 75 1.85 5.80 -5.26
CA TYR A 75 3.29 5.72 -5.58
C TYR A 75 4.13 6.77 -4.86
N ASP A 76 3.66 8.01 -4.75
CA ASP A 76 4.43 9.05 -4.07
C ASP A 76 4.48 8.81 -2.56
N LYS A 77 3.39 8.27 -1.98
CA LYS A 77 3.34 7.85 -0.58
C LYS A 77 4.27 6.68 -0.31
N LEU A 78 4.32 5.70 -1.22
CA LEU A 78 5.24 4.56 -1.15
C LEU A 78 6.70 5.00 -1.18
N ARG A 79 7.04 6.00 -2.01
CA ARG A 79 8.40 6.57 -2.07
C ARG A 79 8.76 7.38 -0.82
N ALA A 80 7.80 8.11 -0.27
CA ALA A 80 8.01 8.93 0.92
C ALA A 80 8.04 8.11 2.22
N ALA A 81 7.31 7.00 2.26
CA ALA A 81 7.20 6.15 3.44
C ALA A 81 8.50 5.42 3.74
N LYS A 82 8.95 5.53 4.99
CA LYS A 82 10.09 4.77 5.51
C LYS A 82 9.66 3.39 6.00
N PHE A 83 8.41 3.26 6.42
CA PHE A 83 7.84 2.02 6.94
C PHE A 83 6.51 1.71 6.26
N LEU A 84 6.26 0.42 6.03
CA LEU A 84 5.02 -0.07 5.44
C LEU A 84 4.33 -1.04 6.39
N LEU A 85 3.02 -0.86 6.57
CA LEU A 85 2.15 -1.79 7.27
C LEU A 85 1.11 -2.32 6.30
N PHE A 86 1.17 -3.60 5.97
CA PHE A 86 0.16 -4.25 5.14
C PHE A 86 -0.85 -5.01 5.99
N GLY A 87 -2.14 -4.74 5.78
CA GLY A 87 -3.22 -5.59 6.28
C GLY A 87 -4.01 -6.17 5.12
N THR A 88 -4.22 -7.49 5.10
CA THR A 88 -5.06 -8.16 4.09
C THR A 88 -5.96 -9.20 4.74
N PRO A 89 -7.18 -9.41 4.22
CA PRO A 89 -7.90 -10.63 4.54
C PRO A 89 -7.14 -11.85 4.01
N VAL A 90 -7.30 -12.98 4.67
CA VAL A 90 -6.79 -14.27 4.21
C VAL A 90 -7.80 -14.88 3.25
N PHE A 91 -7.46 -14.96 1.96
CA PHE A 91 -8.27 -15.61 0.94
C PHE A 91 -7.58 -16.91 0.53
N GLN A 92 -8.27 -18.05 0.75
CA GLN A 92 -7.74 -19.39 0.42
C GLN A 92 -6.36 -19.67 1.03
N GLY A 93 -6.14 -19.23 2.28
CA GLY A 93 -4.87 -19.43 2.99
C GLY A 93 -3.73 -18.48 2.56
N ASN A 94 -4.01 -17.47 1.74
CA ASN A 94 -3.00 -16.53 1.25
C ASN A 94 -3.47 -15.07 1.36
N LEU A 95 -2.57 -14.15 1.02
CA LEU A 95 -2.89 -12.74 0.81
C LEU A 95 -3.94 -12.55 -0.29
N SER A 96 -4.72 -11.49 -0.17
CA SER A 96 -5.75 -11.17 -1.17
C SER A 96 -5.13 -10.81 -2.52
N ALA A 97 -5.80 -11.19 -3.62
CA ALA A 97 -5.35 -10.84 -4.96
C ALA A 97 -5.22 -9.31 -5.16
N GLN A 98 -6.07 -8.54 -4.49
CA GLN A 98 -6.04 -7.08 -4.49
C GLN A 98 -4.73 -6.55 -3.90
N LEU A 99 -4.30 -7.05 -2.74
CA LEU A 99 -3.02 -6.64 -2.16
C LEU A 99 -1.84 -7.16 -3.00
N LYS A 100 -1.94 -8.37 -3.55
CA LYS A 100 -0.89 -8.91 -4.43
C LYS A 100 -0.65 -8.01 -5.64
N ALA A 101 -1.72 -7.51 -6.26
CA ALA A 101 -1.63 -6.62 -7.41
C ALA A 101 -0.92 -5.29 -7.08
N VAL A 102 -1.05 -4.79 -5.84
CA VAL A 102 -0.26 -3.66 -5.34
C VAL A 102 1.21 -4.05 -5.23
N ILE A 103 1.51 -5.11 -4.48
CA ILE A 103 2.89 -5.56 -4.19
C ILE A 103 3.66 -5.87 -5.48
N ASP A 104 3.01 -6.50 -6.46
CA ASP A 104 3.65 -6.90 -7.73
C ASP A 104 4.01 -5.74 -8.65
N ARG A 105 3.56 -4.52 -8.33
CA ARG A 105 3.72 -3.31 -9.14
C ARG A 105 4.45 -2.18 -8.42
N CYS A 106 5.02 -2.46 -7.24
CA CYS A 106 5.79 -1.51 -6.43
C CYS A 106 7.29 -1.80 -6.53
#